data_AF-A0A6I9NMP6-F1
#
_entry.id   AF-A0A6I9NMP6-F1
#
_cell.length_a   1.000
_cell.length_b   1.000
_cell.length_c   1.000
_cell.angle_alpha   90.00
_cell.angle_beta   90.00
_cell.angle_gamma   90.00
#
_symmetry.space_group_name_H-M   'P 1'
#
loop_
_entity.id
_entity.type
_entity.pdbx_description
1 polymer ?
#
loop_
_entity_poly.entity_id
_entity_poly.type
_entity_poly.pdbx_seq_one_letter_code
_entity_poly.pdbx_strand_id
1 'polypeptide(L)'
;KWTSADAKTKVELGSCNNQCPKELACGHRCKQVCHPGVCEEKCQQKVKVRCPCKRIKKEFLCSDQCAVQCDDACKDQKKKVSQVKEAELKAAQEEEQKKLQEELEAFEKRQQRGGRRSKKRGRRGEVDEEEGGRGRWGKVFLFVFVPVAGALMSAGAYYLLNAP
;
A
#
# COMPACT_ATOMS: atom_id res chain seq x y z
N LYS A 1 -63.55 -49.71 4.60
CA LYS A 1 -63.59 -48.33 4.07
C LYS A 1 -62.28 -47.94 3.35
N TRP A 2 -61.09 -48.31 3.85
CA TRP A 2 -59.83 -48.06 3.11
C TRP A 2 -59.58 -49.01 1.93
N THR A 3 -59.97 -50.29 2.06
CA THR A 3 -59.71 -51.34 1.08
C THR A 3 -60.62 -51.30 -0.15
N SER A 4 -61.69 -50.50 -0.10
CA SER A 4 -62.76 -50.43 -1.12
C SER A 4 -62.85 -49.07 -1.82
N ALA A 5 -61.90 -48.16 -1.55
CA ALA A 5 -61.93 -46.79 -2.04
C ALA A 5 -61.20 -46.65 -3.37
N ASP A 6 -61.73 -45.82 -4.28
CA ASP A 6 -61.10 -45.47 -5.55
C ASP A 6 -59.68 -44.92 -5.35
N ALA A 7 -58.82 -45.06 -6.36
CA ALA A 7 -57.41 -44.66 -6.26
C ALA A 7 -57.24 -43.20 -5.80
N LYS A 8 -58.13 -42.29 -6.22
CA LYS A 8 -58.14 -40.88 -5.79
C LYS A 8 -58.46 -40.72 -4.30
N THR A 9 -59.53 -41.36 -3.82
CA THR A 9 -59.92 -41.33 -2.40
C THR A 9 -58.89 -41.98 -1.48
N LYS A 10 -58.17 -43.00 -1.95
CA LYS A 10 -57.09 -43.65 -1.19
C LYS A 10 -55.87 -42.74 -1.02
N VAL A 11 -55.60 -41.89 -2.00
CA VAL A 11 -54.55 -40.87 -1.96
C VAL A 11 -54.93 -39.74 -1.00
N GLU A 12 -56.17 -39.26 -1.05
CA GLU A 12 -56.68 -38.24 -0.12
C GLU A 12 -56.66 -38.73 1.33
N LEU A 13 -57.06 -39.98 1.59
CA LEU A 13 -57.02 -40.58 2.92
C LEU A 13 -55.59 -40.88 3.42
N GLY A 14 -54.62 -41.04 2.51
CA GLY A 14 -53.19 -41.24 2.83
C GLY A 14 -52.38 -39.95 2.92
N SER A 15 -52.96 -38.83 2.50
CA SER A 15 -52.37 -37.50 2.62
C SER A 15 -52.61 -36.94 4.02
N CYS A 16 -51.56 -36.46 4.68
CA CYS A 16 -51.70 -35.69 5.92
C CYS A 16 -52.12 -34.22 5.68
N ASN A 17 -52.34 -33.83 4.42
CA ASN A 17 -52.67 -32.47 3.96
C ASN A 17 -51.68 -31.36 4.39
N ASN A 18 -50.53 -31.73 4.95
CA ASN A 18 -49.43 -30.83 5.27
C ASN A 18 -48.48 -30.65 4.09
N GLN A 19 -47.60 -29.65 4.18
CA GLN A 19 -46.50 -29.48 3.23
C GLN A 19 -45.64 -30.75 3.16
N CYS A 20 -45.27 -31.16 1.95
CA CYS A 20 -44.43 -32.32 1.75
C CYS A 20 -43.09 -32.16 2.48
N PRO A 21 -42.66 -33.13 3.33
CA PRO A 21 -41.42 -33.03 4.08
C PRO A 21 -40.16 -33.30 3.23
N LYS A 22 -40.31 -33.73 1.98
CA LYS A 22 -39.20 -34.09 1.08
C LYS A 22 -38.45 -32.85 0.60
N GLU A 23 -37.13 -32.98 0.49
CA GLU A 23 -36.23 -31.94 -0.01
C GLU A 23 -35.94 -32.16 -1.49
N LEU A 24 -35.90 -31.08 -2.25
CA LEU A 24 -35.53 -31.06 -3.67
C LEU A 24 -34.00 -31.06 -3.82
N ALA A 25 -33.48 -31.34 -5.01
CA ALA A 25 -32.03 -31.32 -5.29
C ALA A 25 -31.33 -29.99 -4.93
N CYS A 26 -32.06 -28.87 -4.94
CA CYS A 26 -31.56 -27.56 -4.52
C CYS A 26 -31.48 -27.35 -2.99
N GLY A 27 -31.87 -28.34 -2.17
CA GLY A 27 -31.90 -28.26 -0.70
C GLY A 27 -33.13 -27.57 -0.10
N HIS A 28 -34.09 -27.14 -0.92
CA HIS A 28 -35.36 -26.58 -0.43
C HIS A 28 -36.44 -27.65 -0.27
N ARG A 29 -37.31 -27.49 0.72
CA ARG A 29 -38.48 -28.36 0.92
C ARG A 29 -39.52 -28.14 -0.18
N CYS A 30 -40.12 -29.23 -0.66
CA CYS A 30 -41.20 -29.18 -1.63
C CYS A 30 -42.38 -28.35 -1.08
N LYS A 31 -42.90 -27.40 -1.87
CA LYS A 31 -44.05 -26.56 -1.47
C LYS A 31 -45.41 -27.22 -1.71
N GLN A 32 -45.43 -28.32 -2.44
CA GLN A 32 -46.66 -29.04 -2.71
C GLN A 32 -47.18 -29.70 -1.42
N VAL A 33 -48.49 -29.89 -1.35
CA VAL A 33 -49.13 -30.68 -0.30
C VAL A 33 -48.64 -32.13 -0.40
N CYS A 34 -48.65 -32.86 0.72
CA CYS A 34 -48.29 -34.27 0.78
C CYS A 34 -48.95 -35.03 -0.37
N HIS A 35 -48.11 -35.53 -1.28
CA HIS A 35 -48.54 -36.17 -2.49
C HIS A 35 -47.88 -37.57 -2.59
N PRO A 36 -48.58 -38.54 -3.16
CA PRO A 36 -47.98 -39.82 -3.51
C PRO A 36 -47.00 -39.61 -4.68
N GLY A 37 -45.81 -40.20 -4.62
CA GLY A 37 -44.83 -40.16 -5.72
C GLY A 37 -43.63 -39.22 -5.51
N VAL A 38 -42.95 -38.94 -6.63
CA VAL A 38 -41.74 -38.09 -6.72
C VAL A 38 -42.14 -36.63 -6.72
N CYS A 39 -41.39 -35.78 -6.02
CA CYS A 39 -41.66 -34.34 -6.00
C CYS A 39 -41.31 -33.69 -7.34
N GLU A 40 -41.95 -32.56 -7.64
CA GLU A 40 -41.54 -31.76 -8.78
C GLU A 40 -40.15 -31.15 -8.55
N GLU A 41 -39.19 -31.46 -9.43
CA GLU A 41 -37.77 -31.03 -9.29
C GLU A 41 -37.60 -29.50 -9.39
N LYS A 42 -38.58 -28.78 -9.94
CA LYS A 42 -38.54 -27.31 -10.08
C LYS A 42 -38.89 -26.63 -8.77
N CYS A 43 -37.88 -26.03 -8.15
CA CYS A 43 -38.10 -25.27 -6.92
C CYS A 43 -38.77 -23.92 -7.17
N GLN A 44 -39.99 -23.75 -6.62
CA GLN A 44 -40.75 -22.49 -6.63
C GLN A 44 -40.42 -21.56 -5.45
N GLN A 45 -39.28 -21.78 -4.78
CA GLN A 45 -38.81 -20.89 -3.72
C GLN A 45 -38.22 -19.63 -4.32
N LYS A 46 -38.64 -18.45 -3.85
CA LYS A 46 -38.05 -17.17 -4.26
C LYS A 46 -36.76 -16.95 -3.47
N VAL A 47 -35.64 -16.83 -4.18
CA VAL A 47 -34.32 -16.58 -3.62
C VAL A 47 -33.85 -15.18 -3.99
N LYS A 48 -33.15 -14.53 -3.05
CA LYS A 48 -32.59 -13.18 -3.21
C LYS A 48 -31.14 -13.30 -3.68
N VAL A 49 -30.90 -13.10 -4.97
CA VAL A 49 -29.55 -13.13 -5.54
C VAL A 49 -28.99 -11.71 -5.58
N ARG A 50 -27.69 -11.58 -5.29
CA ARG A 50 -26.98 -10.30 -5.31
C ARG A 50 -25.89 -10.29 -6.39
N CYS A 51 -25.56 -9.10 -6.89
CA CYS A 51 -24.39 -8.95 -7.75
C CYS A 51 -23.08 -9.34 -7.03
N PRO A 52 -21.97 -9.60 -7.75
CA PRO A 52 -20.64 -9.81 -7.15
C PRO A 52 -20.21 -8.66 -6.21
N CYS A 53 -20.65 -7.44 -6.53
CA CYS A 53 -20.47 -6.23 -5.74
C CYS A 53 -21.39 -6.09 -4.52
N LYS A 54 -22.37 -6.99 -4.36
CA LYS A 54 -23.44 -6.99 -3.34
C LYS A 54 -24.39 -5.78 -3.32
N ARG A 55 -24.24 -4.82 -4.23
CA ARG A 55 -25.08 -3.62 -4.35
C ARG A 55 -26.49 -3.90 -4.88
N ILE A 56 -26.60 -4.60 -6.01
CA ILE A 56 -27.87 -4.91 -6.64
C ILE A 56 -28.42 -6.19 -6.02
N LYS A 57 -29.69 -6.18 -5.67
CA LYS A 57 -30.43 -7.32 -5.13
C LYS A 57 -31.68 -7.53 -5.98
N LYS A 58 -31.84 -8.74 -6.51
CA LYS A 58 -33.02 -9.12 -7.31
C LYS A 58 -33.55 -10.46 -6.79
N GLU A 59 -34.85 -10.65 -6.94
CA GLU A 59 -35.53 -11.87 -6.53
C GLU A 59 -35.76 -12.75 -7.77
N PHE A 60 -35.36 -14.02 -7.67
CA PHE A 60 -35.55 -15.03 -8.72
C PHE A 60 -36.15 -16.28 -8.11
N LEU A 61 -36.76 -17.12 -8.93
CA LEU A 61 -37.09 -18.48 -8.50
C LEU A 61 -35.81 -19.30 -8.39
N CYS A 62 -35.72 -20.17 -7.40
CA CYS A 62 -34.56 -21.03 -7.21
C CYS A 62 -34.31 -21.95 -8.43
N SER A 63 -35.36 -22.31 -9.16
CA SER A 63 -35.23 -23.05 -10.42
C SER A 63 -34.57 -22.24 -11.53
N ASP A 64 -34.66 -20.91 -11.48
CA ASP A 64 -34.07 -20.04 -12.47
C ASP A 64 -32.64 -19.74 -12.01
N GLN A 65 -31.66 -20.45 -12.57
CA GLN A 65 -30.24 -20.20 -12.31
C GLN A 65 -29.86 -18.80 -12.83
N CYS A 66 -30.15 -17.77 -12.05
CA CYS A 66 -29.98 -16.37 -12.44
C CYS A 66 -28.79 -15.75 -11.70
N ALA A 67 -27.78 -15.33 -12.46
CA ALA A 67 -26.71 -14.49 -11.95
C ALA A 67 -27.10 -13.00 -12.11
N VAL A 68 -26.99 -12.23 -11.03
CA VAL A 68 -27.15 -10.76 -11.10
C VAL A 68 -25.85 -10.14 -11.56
N GLN A 69 -25.83 -9.61 -12.78
CA GLN A 69 -24.68 -8.87 -13.29
C GLN A 69 -24.64 -7.44 -12.72
N CYS A 70 -23.45 -6.84 -12.72
CA CYS A 70 -23.28 -5.44 -12.34
C CYS A 70 -23.62 -4.53 -13.52
N ASP A 71 -24.56 -3.62 -13.34
CA ASP A 71 -24.82 -2.49 -14.23
C ASP A 71 -23.70 -1.42 -14.16
N ASP A 72 -23.68 -0.52 -15.14
CA ASP A 72 -22.61 0.48 -15.29
C ASP A 72 -22.52 1.41 -14.08
N ALA A 73 -23.67 1.86 -13.56
CA ALA A 73 -23.75 2.63 -12.33
C ALA A 73 -23.10 1.88 -11.13
N CYS A 74 -23.19 0.55 -11.12
CA CYS A 74 -22.56 -0.26 -10.08
C CYS A 74 -21.05 -0.37 -10.23
N LYS A 75 -20.56 -0.55 -11.46
CA LYS A 75 -19.14 -0.57 -11.76
C LYS A 75 -18.49 0.79 -11.46
N ASP A 76 -19.18 1.88 -11.80
CA ASP A 76 -18.68 3.24 -11.58
C ASP A 76 -18.56 3.58 -10.11
N GLN A 77 -19.54 3.20 -9.28
CA GLN A 77 -19.39 3.36 -7.84
C GLN A 77 -18.22 2.56 -7.28
N LYS A 78 -18.01 1.32 -7.75
CA LYS A 78 -16.86 0.51 -7.31
C LYS A 78 -15.54 1.22 -7.64
N LYS A 79 -15.41 1.79 -8.84
CA LYS A 79 -14.22 2.55 -9.28
C LYS A 79 -14.02 3.82 -8.45
N LYS A 80 -15.10 4.57 -8.18
CA LYS A 80 -15.02 5.78 -7.35
C LYS A 80 -14.55 5.45 -5.93
N VAL A 81 -15.08 4.39 -5.32
CA VAL A 81 -14.66 3.95 -3.99
C VAL A 81 -13.19 3.51 -3.98
N SER A 82 -12.72 2.79 -5.00
CA SER A 82 -11.30 2.41 -5.06
C SER A 82 -10.39 3.62 -5.27
N GLN A 83 -10.75 4.55 -6.15
CA GLN A 83 -9.99 5.79 -6.38
C GLN A 83 -9.90 6.66 -5.13
N VAL A 84 -11.00 6.83 -4.39
CA VAL A 84 -11.00 7.60 -3.14
C VAL A 84 -10.08 6.94 -2.11
N LYS A 85 -10.18 5.61 -1.94
CA LYS A 85 -9.29 4.88 -1.01
C LYS A 85 -7.83 5.00 -1.41
N GLU A 86 -7.51 4.88 -2.69
CA GLU A 86 -6.14 5.04 -3.18
C GLU A 86 -5.62 6.47 -2.98
N ALA A 87 -6.47 7.47 -3.21
CA ALA A 87 -6.12 8.87 -2.98
C ALA A 87 -5.91 9.18 -1.49
N GLU A 88 -6.76 8.64 -0.61
CA GLU A 88 -6.63 8.76 0.84
C GLU A 88 -5.34 8.09 1.33
N LEU A 89 -5.03 6.88 0.86
CA LEU A 89 -3.78 6.20 1.19
C LEU A 89 -2.55 6.97 0.72
N LYS A 90 -2.59 7.54 -0.50
CA LYS A 90 -1.50 8.38 -1.02
C LYS A 90 -1.34 9.66 -0.22
N ALA A 91 -2.44 10.35 0.11
CA ALA A 91 -2.41 11.55 0.92
C ALA A 91 -1.85 11.27 2.33
N ALA A 92 -2.23 10.13 2.94
CA ALA A 92 -1.67 9.70 4.22
C ALA A 92 -0.16 9.42 4.12
N GLN A 93 0.29 8.75 3.06
CA GLN A 93 1.72 8.51 2.83
C GLN A 93 2.51 9.81 2.62
N GLU A 94 1.97 10.76 1.85
CA GLU A 94 2.59 12.07 1.64
C GLU A 94 2.66 12.89 2.93
N GLU A 95 1.62 12.84 3.76
CA GLU A 95 1.62 13.50 5.08
C GLU A 95 2.69 12.89 6.01
N GLU A 96 2.81 11.56 6.06
CA GLU A 96 3.86 10.90 6.85
C GLU A 96 5.26 11.24 6.34
N GLN A 97 5.48 11.24 5.02
CA GLN A 97 6.76 11.63 4.44
C GLN A 97 7.11 13.08 4.76
N LYS A 98 6.13 13.99 4.71
CA LYS A 98 6.34 15.39 5.07
C LYS A 98 6.70 15.56 6.55
N LYS A 99 6.00 14.86 7.46
CA LYS A 99 6.35 14.86 8.90
C LYS A 99 7.77 14.36 9.12
N LEU A 100 8.15 13.25 8.47
CA LEU A 100 9.50 12.70 8.56
C LEU A 100 10.55 13.71 8.06
N GLN A 101 10.28 14.38 6.94
CA GLN A 101 11.17 15.42 6.43
C GLN A 101 11.31 16.58 7.42
N GLU A 102 10.21 17.08 7.97
CA GLU A 102 10.22 18.15 8.98
C GLU A 102 11.00 17.74 10.25
N GLU A 103 10.88 16.49 10.69
CA GLU A 103 11.65 15.93 11.81
C GLU A 103 13.15 15.89 11.52
N LEU A 104 13.55 15.45 10.31
CA LEU A 104 14.94 15.44 9.87
C LEU A 104 15.52 16.86 9.82
N GLU A 105 14.78 17.82 9.27
CA GLU A 105 15.19 19.24 9.23
C GLU A 105 15.30 19.83 10.65
N ALA A 106 14.39 19.47 11.55
CA ALA A 106 14.45 19.90 12.95
C ALA A 106 15.66 19.31 13.68
N PHE A 107 15.99 18.04 13.41
CA PHE A 107 17.18 17.37 13.94
C PHE A 107 18.47 18.05 13.45
N GLU A 108 18.57 18.31 12.15
CA GLU A 108 19.74 18.99 11.55
C GLU A 108 19.94 20.39 12.15
N LYS A 109 18.86 21.19 12.27
CA LYS A 109 18.92 22.51 12.93
C LYS A 109 19.38 22.41 14.38
N ARG A 110 18.96 21.38 15.12
CA ARG A 110 19.42 21.14 16.51
C ARG A 110 20.90 20.79 16.54
N GLN A 111 21.38 19.94 15.63
CA GLN A 111 22.79 19.57 15.52
C GLN A 111 23.68 20.77 15.19
N GLN A 112 23.30 21.59 14.20
CA GLN A 112 24.04 22.80 13.82
C GLN A 112 24.13 23.82 14.98
N ARG A 113 23.08 23.97 15.80
CA ARG A 113 23.09 24.82 17.00
C ARG A 113 24.03 24.29 18.10
N GLY A 114 24.07 22.97 18.30
CA GLY A 114 25.02 22.31 19.21
C GLY A 114 26.49 22.47 18.78
N GLY A 115 26.75 22.44 17.46
CA GLY A 115 28.07 22.66 16.87
C GLY A 115 28.64 24.07 17.10
N ARG A 116 27.80 25.12 17.14
CA ARG A 116 28.28 26.50 17.45
C ARG A 116 28.76 26.65 18.90
N ARG A 117 28.17 25.93 19.86
CA ARG A 117 28.61 25.93 21.27
C ARG A 117 29.94 25.18 21.43
N SER A 118 30.17 24.13 20.63
CA SER A 118 31.47 23.45 20.50
C SER A 118 32.52 24.37 19.88
N LYS A 119 32.22 25.04 18.76
CA LYS A 119 33.15 25.94 18.06
C LYS A 119 33.56 27.17 18.90
N LYS A 120 32.69 27.65 19.81
CA LYS A 120 33.04 28.75 20.75
C LYS A 120 33.86 28.27 21.96
N ARG A 121 33.84 26.97 22.31
CA ARG A 121 34.72 26.37 23.32
C ARG A 121 36.06 25.90 22.72
N GLY A 122 36.11 25.64 21.40
CA GLY A 122 37.32 25.36 20.62
C GLY A 122 38.14 26.59 20.24
N ARG A 123 37.54 27.80 20.18
CA ARG A 123 38.27 29.05 19.90
C ARG A 123 39.04 29.64 21.11
N ARG A 124 39.53 28.78 22.00
CA ARG A 124 40.68 29.06 22.90
C ARG A 124 41.66 27.87 22.87
N GLY A 125 41.72 27.18 21.74
CA GLY A 125 42.58 26.01 21.52
C GLY A 125 42.61 25.51 20.09
N GLU A 126 42.28 26.36 19.10
CA GLU A 126 42.54 26.08 17.67
C GLU A 126 43.57 27.10 17.18
N VAL A 127 44.76 27.02 17.78
CA VAL A 127 46.00 27.20 17.00
C VAL A 127 46.45 25.78 16.70
N ASP A 128 46.50 25.45 15.42
CA ASP A 128 47.04 24.22 14.85
C ASP A 128 46.19 22.95 15.06
N GLU A 129 45.59 22.45 13.97
CA GLU A 129 45.55 21.03 13.59
C GLU A 129 44.38 20.78 12.61
N GLU A 130 44.57 21.20 11.36
CA GLU A 130 44.15 20.52 10.10
C GLU A 130 44.67 21.35 8.90
N GLU A 131 45.98 21.59 8.86
CA GLU A 131 46.77 21.80 7.63
C GLU A 131 48.08 20.98 7.70
N GLY A 132 47.97 19.78 8.30
CA GLY A 132 49.05 18.84 8.63
C GLY A 132 49.64 18.10 7.43
N GLY A 133 50.09 18.84 6.42
CA GLY A 133 50.86 18.28 5.31
C GLY A 133 51.48 19.31 4.38
N ARG A 134 50.88 20.50 4.25
CA ARG A 134 51.35 21.55 3.32
C ARG A 134 52.01 22.75 4.01
N GLY A 135 51.65 23.04 5.25
CA GLY A 135 52.19 24.20 5.98
C GLY A 135 53.65 24.04 6.40
N ARG A 136 54.03 22.91 6.99
CA ARG A 136 55.41 22.71 7.50
C ARG A 136 56.42 22.45 6.38
N TRP A 137 56.06 21.60 5.41
CA TRP A 137 56.88 21.39 4.22
C TRP A 137 56.90 22.60 3.30
N GLY A 138 55.77 23.30 3.11
CA GLY A 138 55.70 24.53 2.33
C GLY A 138 56.52 25.67 2.94
N LYS A 139 56.51 25.85 4.27
CA LYS A 139 57.36 26.83 4.97
C LYS A 139 58.83 26.45 4.93
N VAL A 140 59.19 25.19 5.12
CA VAL A 140 60.58 24.72 4.95
C VAL A 140 61.05 24.93 3.52
N PHE A 141 60.20 24.64 2.52
CA PHE A 141 60.54 24.87 1.13
C PHE A 141 60.74 26.36 0.84
N LEU A 142 59.85 27.23 1.35
CA LEU A 142 59.99 28.68 1.21
C LEU A 142 61.23 29.24 1.91
N PHE A 143 61.52 28.82 3.13
CA PHE A 143 62.67 29.35 3.89
C PHE A 143 64.02 28.76 3.48
N VAL A 144 64.06 27.60 2.81
CA VAL A 144 65.31 26.97 2.38
C VAL A 144 65.55 27.17 0.88
N PHE A 145 64.57 26.89 0.03
CA PHE A 145 64.79 26.92 -1.43
C PHE A 145 64.78 28.33 -2.01
N VAL A 146 64.01 29.27 -1.44
CA VAL A 146 63.98 30.67 -1.94
C VAL A 146 65.32 31.39 -1.73
N PRO A 147 65.97 31.38 -0.54
CA PRO A 147 67.27 32.02 -0.39
C PRO A 147 68.37 31.32 -1.19
N VAL A 148 68.33 29.99 -1.32
CA VAL A 148 69.31 29.24 -2.12
C VAL A 148 69.17 29.58 -3.62
N ALA A 149 67.93 29.64 -4.14
CA ALA A 149 67.70 30.06 -5.52
C ALA A 149 68.14 31.52 -5.74
N GLY A 150 67.88 32.40 -4.77
CA GLY A 150 68.35 33.79 -4.81
C GLY A 150 69.88 33.90 -4.87
N ALA A 151 70.59 33.11 -4.07
CA ALA A 151 72.06 33.09 -4.05
C ALA A 151 72.66 32.52 -5.35
N LEU A 152 72.03 31.49 -5.95
CA LEU A 152 72.48 30.94 -7.22
C LEU A 152 72.25 31.91 -8.37
N MET A 153 71.10 32.59 -8.39
CA MET A 153 70.80 33.60 -9.41
C MET A 153 71.72 34.81 -9.31
N SER A 154 72.04 35.28 -8.09
CA SER A 154 72.99 36.39 -7.90
C SER A 154 74.42 36.01 -8.28
N ALA A 155 74.87 34.80 -7.93
CA ALA A 155 76.17 34.29 -8.36
C ALA A 155 76.24 34.14 -9.89
N GLY A 156 75.21 33.56 -10.52
CA GLY A 156 75.14 33.43 -11.98
C GLY A 156 75.19 34.79 -12.69
N ALA A 157 74.43 35.77 -12.21
CA ALA A 157 74.48 37.14 -12.75
C ALA A 157 75.86 37.78 -12.57
N TYR A 158 76.52 37.59 -11.42
CA TYR A 158 77.88 38.08 -11.18
C TYR A 158 78.89 37.47 -12.15
N TYR A 159 78.82 36.15 -12.39
CA TYR A 159 79.70 35.49 -13.35
C TYR A 159 79.44 35.91 -14.79
N LEU A 160 78.19 36.19 -15.18
CA LEU A 160 77.88 36.67 -16.53
C LEU A 160 78.31 38.13 -16.76
N LEU A 161 78.29 38.96 -15.71
CA LEU A 161 78.68 40.37 -15.79
C LEU A 161 80.18 40.60 -15.64
N ASN A 162 80.89 39.70 -14.93
CA ASN A 162 82.33 39.77 -14.72
C ASN A 162 83.12 38.68 -15.46
N ALA A 163 82.48 37.94 -16.38
CA ALA A 163 83.21 37.14 -17.35
C ALA A 163 83.88 38.09 -18.36
N PRO A 164 85.21 38.06 -18.49
CA PRO A 164 85.96 38.92 -19.40
C PRO A 164 85.72 38.60 -20.88
#